data_AF-A0A2V8UCS5-F1
#
_entry.id   AF-A0A2V8UCS5-F1
#
_cell.length_a   1.000
_cell.length_b   1.000
_cell.length_c   1.000
_cell.angle_alpha   90.00
_cell.angle_beta   90.00
_cell.angle_gamma   90.00
#
_symmetry.space_group_name_H-M   'P 1'
#
loop_
_entity.id
_entity.type
_entity.pdbx_description
1 polymer ?
#
loop_
_entity_poly.entity_id
_entity_poly.type
_entity_poly.pdbx_seq_one_letter_code
_entity_poly.pdbx_strand_id
1 'polypeptide(L)'
;MNQNANSCNATGISPFLPHPTPQRFWDIAAFNCADPALYYSVGNVGMNTLRSPGTRQWDFSAAKTFKITERHNVQFRFESFNMSNHPNWNTPSSSTFTPQTYGVITSAKTMRQLQFALKYSF
;
A
#
# COMPACT_ATOMS: atom_id res chain seq x y z
N MET A 1 13.32 0.99 11.11
CA MET A 1 14.43 1.78 10.53
C MET A 1 14.58 1.32 9.08
N ASN A 2 14.21 2.16 8.11
CA ASN A 2 14.06 1.83 6.69
C ASN A 2 15.31 2.36 5.94
N GLN A 3 16.24 1.49 5.57
CA GLN A 3 17.67 1.84 5.33
C GLN A 3 18.17 1.67 3.89
N ASN A 4 17.34 1.72 2.85
CA ASN A 4 17.78 1.13 1.57
C ASN A 4 17.80 2.03 0.31
N ALA A 5 17.24 3.25 0.30
CA ALA A 5 17.45 4.19 -0.82
C ALA A 5 18.47 5.30 -0.53
N ASN A 6 18.63 5.67 0.75
CA ASN A 6 19.49 6.78 1.17
C ASN A 6 21.00 6.48 1.07
N SER A 7 21.36 5.21 0.85
CA SER A 7 22.75 4.77 0.72
C SER A 7 23.29 4.91 -0.71
N CYS A 8 22.45 5.30 -1.67
CA CYS A 8 22.83 5.43 -3.07
C CYS A 8 23.05 6.89 -3.46
N ASN A 9 23.69 7.10 -4.61
CA ASN A 9 23.82 8.42 -5.23
C ASN A 9 22.63 8.69 -6.16
N ALA A 10 22.02 9.87 -6.03
CA ALA A 10 21.02 10.37 -6.97
C ALA A 10 21.70 10.73 -8.30
N THR A 11 21.16 10.24 -9.40
CA THR A 11 21.71 10.48 -10.75
C THR A 11 21.20 11.78 -11.38
N GLY A 12 20.25 12.45 -10.73
CA GLY A 12 19.55 13.63 -11.26
C GLY A 12 18.33 13.31 -12.12
N ILE A 13 18.08 12.03 -12.43
CA ILE A 13 16.86 11.58 -13.09
C ILE A 13 15.71 11.53 -12.07
N SER A 14 14.49 11.87 -12.50
CA SER A 14 13.31 11.74 -11.66
C SER A 14 13.04 10.27 -11.31
N PRO A 15 12.84 9.91 -10.04
CA PRO A 15 12.46 8.55 -9.65
C PRO A 15 10.98 8.23 -9.96
N PHE A 16 10.20 9.21 -10.42
CA PHE A 16 8.77 9.06 -10.70
C PHE A 16 8.53 8.92 -12.20
N LEU A 17 7.85 7.83 -12.57
CA LEU A 17 7.43 7.54 -13.94
C LEU A 17 6.09 8.22 -14.25
N PRO A 18 5.85 8.68 -15.49
CA PRO A 18 4.55 9.21 -15.91
C PRO A 18 3.40 8.20 -15.78
N HIS A 19 3.69 6.92 -16.04
CA HIS A 19 2.74 5.81 -15.97
C HIS A 19 3.34 4.65 -15.16
N PRO A 20 3.34 4.74 -13.83
CA PRO A 20 3.93 3.71 -12.98
C PRO A 20 3.08 2.44 -13.02
N THR A 21 3.73 1.28 -13.04
CA THR A 21 3.09 -0.04 -12.95
C THR A 21 3.55 -0.76 -11.69
N PRO A 22 2.86 -1.82 -11.22
CA PRO A 22 3.34 -2.60 -10.08
C PRO A 22 4.75 -3.17 -10.30
N GLN A 23 5.09 -3.55 -11.53
CA GLN A 23 6.40 -4.09 -11.91
C GLN A 23 7.48 -3.00 -12.07
N ARG A 24 7.08 -1.74 -12.25
CA ARG A 24 7.99 -0.61 -12.41
C ARG A 24 7.33 0.64 -11.84
N PHE A 25 7.33 0.74 -10.51
CA PHE A 25 6.65 1.85 -9.83
C PHE A 25 7.55 3.08 -9.69
N TRP A 26 8.84 2.85 -9.44
CA TRP A 26 9.87 3.88 -9.47
C TRP A 26 10.83 3.66 -10.65
N ASP A 27 11.44 4.74 -11.11
CA ASP A 27 12.55 4.64 -12.03
C ASP A 27 13.85 4.40 -11.26
N ILE A 28 14.30 3.16 -11.27
CA ILE A 28 15.50 2.75 -10.52
C ILE A 28 16.77 3.41 -11.05
N ALA A 29 16.77 3.87 -12.31
CA ALA A 29 17.87 4.62 -12.92
C ALA A 29 18.14 5.98 -12.23
N ALA A 30 17.20 6.46 -11.41
CA ALA A 30 17.40 7.63 -10.56
C ALA A 30 18.45 7.40 -9.44
N PHE A 31 18.82 6.15 -9.16
CA PHE A 31 19.69 5.77 -8.07
C PHE A 31 20.88 4.93 -8.56
N ASN A 32 22.09 5.42 -8.32
CA ASN A 32 23.32 4.65 -8.51
C ASN A 32 23.81 4.11 -7.17
N CYS A 33 23.54 2.83 -6.93
CA CYS A 33 23.92 2.12 -5.71
C CYS A 33 25.21 1.29 -5.87
N ALA A 34 25.76 1.21 -7.09
CA ALA A 34 26.93 0.40 -7.41
C ALA A 34 28.21 1.25 -7.50
N ASP A 35 28.14 2.53 -7.15
CA ASP A 35 29.28 3.43 -7.14
C ASP A 35 30.33 2.97 -6.10
N PRO A 36 31.56 2.62 -6.52
CA PRO A 36 32.61 2.19 -5.59
C PRO A 36 32.97 3.22 -4.51
N ALA A 37 32.69 4.50 -4.72
CA ALA A 37 32.89 5.52 -3.69
C ALA A 37 32.02 5.24 -2.44
N LEU A 38 30.85 4.61 -2.62
CA LEU A 38 29.90 4.29 -1.55
C LEU A 38 30.40 3.22 -0.57
N TYR A 39 31.53 2.53 -0.86
CA TYR A 39 32.18 1.66 0.14
C TYR A 39 32.80 2.45 1.30
N TYR A 40 33.15 3.71 1.05
CA TYR A 40 33.86 4.57 2.01
C TYR A 40 33.13 5.88 2.31
N SER A 41 31.97 6.11 1.68
CA SER A 41 31.14 7.31 1.88
C SER A 41 29.66 6.97 1.88
N VAL A 42 28.85 7.84 2.50
CA VAL A 42 27.39 7.74 2.42
C VAL A 42 26.86 8.29 1.10
N GLY A 43 25.74 7.75 0.62
CA GLY A 43 25.05 8.26 -0.55
C GLY A 43 24.47 9.66 -0.33
N ASN A 44 24.17 10.36 -1.43
CA ASN A 44 23.64 11.72 -1.39
C ASN A 44 22.09 11.80 -1.54
N VAL A 45 21.40 10.66 -1.60
CA VAL A 45 19.94 10.62 -1.70
C VAL A 45 19.30 11.12 -0.40
N GLY A 46 18.41 12.10 -0.53
CA GLY A 46 17.67 12.65 0.60
C GLY A 46 16.70 11.64 1.22
N MET A 47 16.46 11.78 2.52
CA MET A 47 15.39 11.03 3.21
C MET A 47 14.02 11.37 2.60
N ASN A 48 13.12 10.39 2.51
CA ASN A 48 11.76 10.54 1.97
C ASN A 48 11.70 10.97 0.48
N THR A 49 12.76 10.71 -0.30
CA THR A 49 12.77 10.98 -1.76
C THR A 49 11.73 10.15 -2.52
N LEU A 50 11.42 8.95 -2.04
CA LEU A 50 10.47 8.03 -2.67
C LEU A 50 9.07 8.14 -2.05
N ARG A 51 8.04 8.07 -2.90
CA ARG A 51 6.63 8.08 -2.47
C ARG A 51 5.97 6.74 -2.75
N SER A 52 5.11 6.31 -1.83
CA SER A 52 4.32 5.08 -1.97
C SER A 52 3.06 5.31 -2.81
N PRO A 53 2.45 4.24 -3.37
CA PRO A 53 1.13 4.31 -3.98
C PRO A 53 0.08 4.90 -3.03
N GLY A 54 -0.84 5.68 -3.59
CA GLY A 54 -2.03 6.13 -2.86
C GLY A 54 -2.97 4.97 -2.53
N THR A 55 -3.81 5.15 -1.52
CA THR A 55 -4.92 4.23 -1.19
C THR A 55 -6.24 4.87 -1.60
N ARG A 56 -7.08 4.14 -2.34
CA ARG A 56 -8.46 4.52 -2.64
C ARG A 56 -9.37 3.36 -2.24
N GLN A 57 -10.17 3.57 -1.22
CA GLN A 57 -11.05 2.55 -0.66
C GLN A 57 -12.43 3.14 -0.35
N TRP A 58 -13.46 2.35 -0.63
CA TRP A 58 -14.84 2.67 -0.31
C TRP A 58 -15.37 1.58 0.61
N ASP A 59 -15.80 1.96 1.80
CA ASP A 59 -16.36 1.04 2.79
C ASP A 59 -17.85 1.32 2.96
N PHE A 60 -18.63 0.25 3.11
CA PHE A 60 -20.09 0.31 3.17
C PHE A 60 -20.59 -0.48 4.38
N SER A 61 -21.58 0.07 5.07
CA SER A 61 -22.25 -0.60 6.18
C SER A 61 -23.73 -0.29 6.14
N ALA A 62 -24.55 -1.34 6.26
CA ALA A 62 -26.00 -1.24 6.36
C ALA A 62 -26.48 -2.10 7.52
N ALA A 63 -27.37 -1.54 8.35
CA ALA A 63 -27.99 -2.28 9.43
C ALA A 63 -29.49 -2.00 9.49
N LYS A 64 -30.28 -3.04 9.72
CA LYS A 64 -31.73 -2.91 9.90
C LYS A 64 -32.19 -3.76 11.08
N THR A 65 -32.94 -3.12 11.97
CA THR A 65 -33.60 -3.78 13.09
C THR A 65 -35.05 -4.05 12.74
N PHE A 66 -35.46 -5.31 12.85
CA PHE A 66 -36.81 -5.78 12.73
C PHE A 66 -37.37 -6.01 14.14
N LYS A 67 -38.47 -5.34 14.48
CA LYS A 67 -39.22 -5.59 15.70
C LYS A 67 -40.14 -6.78 15.44
N ILE A 68 -39.97 -7.87 16.19
CA ILE A 68 -40.85 -9.03 16.09
C ILE A 68 -42.04 -8.81 17.04
N THR A 69 -41.76 -8.49 18.31
CA THR A 69 -42.76 -8.11 19.32
C THR A 69 -42.21 -6.98 20.20
N GLU A 70 -42.94 -6.57 21.23
CA GLU A 70 -42.56 -5.45 22.12
C GLU A 70 -41.19 -5.62 22.78
N ARG A 71 -40.78 -6.87 23.07
CA ARG A 71 -39.49 -7.18 23.71
C ARG A 71 -38.47 -7.79 22.74
N HIS A 72 -38.92 -8.42 21.66
CA HIS A 72 -38.05 -9.16 20.74
C HIS A 72 -37.64 -8.32 19.52
N ASN A 73 -36.33 -8.13 19.37
CA ASN A 73 -35.73 -7.42 18.25
C ASN A 73 -34.66 -8.27 17.56
N VAL A 74 -34.63 -8.24 16.23
CA VAL A 74 -33.60 -8.86 15.41
C VAL A 74 -32.94 -7.80 14.54
N GLN A 75 -31.62 -7.67 14.62
CA GLN A 75 -30.84 -6.77 13.79
C GLN A 75 -30.00 -7.57 12.80
N PHE A 76 -30.15 -7.24 11.51
CA PHE A 76 -29.26 -7.69 10.46
C PHE A 76 -28.28 -6.56 10.15
N ARG A 77 -26.98 -6.87 10.08
CA ARG A 77 -25.93 -5.96 9.67
C ARG A 77 -25.13 -6.59 8.53
N PHE A 78 -24.86 -5.78 7.52
CA PHE A 78 -24.01 -6.11 6.39
C PHE A 78 -22.93 -5.05 6.28
N GLU A 79 -21.69 -5.48 6.14
CA GLU A 79 -20.54 -4.61 5.96
C GLU A 79 -19.71 -5.09 4.77
N SER A 80 -19.25 -4.14 3.97
CA SER A 80 -18.31 -4.37 2.89
C SER A 80 -17.13 -3.43 3.05
N PHE A 81 -15.96 -3.98 3.26
CA PHE A 81 -14.69 -3.25 3.15
C PHE A 81 -14.16 -3.38 1.73
N ASN A 82 -13.61 -2.29 1.19
CA ASN A 82 -13.17 -2.22 -0.21
C ASN A 82 -14.28 -2.68 -1.18
N MET A 83 -15.44 -2.03 -1.10
CA MET A 83 -16.65 -2.34 -1.87
C MET A 83 -16.39 -2.34 -3.39
N SER A 84 -15.58 -1.40 -3.88
CA SER A 84 -15.18 -1.33 -5.30
C SER A 84 -14.19 -2.41 -5.73
N ASN A 85 -13.68 -3.22 -4.79
CA ASN A 85 -12.64 -4.22 -5.00
C ASN A 85 -11.40 -3.64 -5.72
N HIS A 86 -11.03 -2.40 -5.37
CA HIS A 86 -9.88 -1.73 -5.97
C HIS A 86 -8.60 -2.21 -5.29
N PRO A 87 -7.58 -2.68 -6.04
CA PRO A 87 -6.31 -3.07 -5.45
C PRO A 87 -5.61 -1.87 -4.82
N ASN A 88 -5.41 -1.92 -3.51
CA ASN A 88 -4.62 -0.93 -2.79
C ASN A 88 -3.23 -1.48 -2.57
N TRP A 89 -2.28 -1.06 -3.40
CA TRP A 89 -0.92 -1.59 -3.40
C TRP A 89 -0.14 -1.18 -2.14
N ASN A 90 0.73 -2.07 -1.66
CA ASN A 90 1.70 -1.72 -0.63
C ASN A 90 2.89 -0.97 -1.23
N THR A 91 3.73 -0.42 -0.36
CA THR A 91 4.97 0.24 -0.76
C THR A 91 5.87 -0.72 -1.56
N PRO A 92 6.43 -0.28 -2.70
CA PRO A 92 7.43 -1.06 -3.42
C PRO A 92 8.64 -1.37 -2.54
N SER A 93 9.36 -2.45 -2.84
CA SER A 93 10.61 -2.73 -2.13
C SER A 93 11.61 -1.59 -2.36
N SER A 94 12.08 -1.00 -1.26
CA SER A 94 13.14 0.00 -1.26
C SER A 94 14.53 -0.63 -1.14
N SER A 95 14.63 -1.97 -1.09
CA SER A 95 15.89 -2.70 -0.91
C SER A 95 16.79 -2.63 -2.14
N THR A 96 17.91 -1.93 -2.04
CA THR A 96 18.92 -1.84 -3.10
C THR A 96 19.85 -3.06 -3.14
N PHE A 97 19.89 -3.85 -2.07
CA PHE A 97 20.56 -5.15 -2.01
C PHE A 97 19.79 -6.26 -2.76
N THR A 98 18.57 -5.97 -3.22
CA THR A 98 17.76 -6.92 -3.99
C THR A 98 17.28 -6.25 -5.29
N PRO A 99 18.19 -6.01 -6.26
CA PRO A 99 17.91 -5.21 -7.45
C PRO A 99 16.68 -5.67 -8.24
N GLN A 100 16.39 -6.97 -8.21
CA GLN A 100 15.26 -7.59 -8.93
C GLN A 100 13.89 -7.14 -8.39
N THR A 101 13.81 -6.70 -7.13
CA THR A 101 12.57 -6.25 -6.51
C THR A 101 12.56 -4.75 -6.24
N TYR A 102 13.67 -4.06 -6.44
CA TYR A 102 13.78 -2.64 -6.16
C TYR A 102 12.81 -1.83 -7.03
N GLY A 103 11.95 -1.03 -6.41
CA GLY A 103 10.89 -0.30 -7.11
C GLY A 103 9.73 -1.15 -7.62
N VAL A 104 9.66 -2.43 -7.22
CA VAL A 104 8.60 -3.38 -7.56
C VAL A 104 7.64 -3.56 -6.38
N ILE A 105 6.34 -3.53 -6.69
CA ILE A 105 5.25 -3.83 -5.76
C ILE A 105 4.95 -5.31 -5.84
N THR A 106 5.16 -6.02 -4.73
CA THR A 106 4.95 -7.48 -4.63
C THR A 106 3.71 -7.86 -3.85
N SER A 107 3.02 -6.90 -3.23
CA SER A 107 1.84 -7.16 -2.40
C SER A 107 0.83 -6.02 -2.45
N ALA A 108 -0.41 -6.37 -2.13
CA ALA A 108 -1.51 -5.44 -1.95
C ALA A 108 -2.09 -5.60 -0.54
N LYS A 109 -2.80 -4.57 -0.08
CA LYS A 109 -3.67 -4.64 1.08
C LYS A 109 -4.83 -5.59 0.83
N THR A 110 -5.58 -5.87 1.88
CA THR A 110 -6.74 -6.75 1.84
C THR A 110 -7.71 -6.34 0.73
N MET A 111 -8.12 -7.33 -0.06
CA MET A 111 -9.15 -7.17 -1.08
C MET A 111 -10.53 -7.06 -0.43
N ARG A 112 -11.59 -6.99 -1.23
CA ARG A 112 -12.95 -6.85 -0.73
C ARG A 112 -13.28 -7.90 0.34
N GLN A 113 -13.74 -7.43 1.49
CA GLN A 113 -14.25 -8.28 2.57
C GLN A 113 -15.71 -7.98 2.80
N LEU A 114 -16.52 -9.03 2.88
CA LEU A 114 -17.93 -8.95 3.19
C LEU A 114 -18.17 -9.59 4.55
N GLN A 115 -18.89 -8.90 5.41
CA GLN A 115 -19.25 -9.38 6.74
C GLN A 115 -20.75 -9.28 6.94
N PHE A 116 -21.30 -10.32 7.56
CA PHE A 116 -22.71 -10.41 7.89
C PHE A 116 -22.82 -10.71 9.37
N ALA A 117 -23.73 -10.02 10.06
CA ALA A 117 -24.01 -10.26 11.46
C ALA A 117 -25.51 -10.25 11.71
N LEU A 118 -25.92 -11.16 12.61
CA LEU A 118 -27.28 -11.23 13.14
C LEU A 118 -27.20 -11.02 14.65
N LYS A 119 -27.97 -10.08 15.18
CA LYS A 119 -28.10 -9.86 16.61
C LYS A 119 -29.55 -10.03 17.03
N TYR A 120 -29.77 -10.82 18.06
CA TYR A 120 -31.07 -10.96 18.72
C TYR A 120 -31.01 -10.35 20.12
N SER A 121 -32.05 -9.62 20.51
CA SER A 121 -32.21 -9.05 21.86
C SER A 121 -33.65 -9.21 22.35
N PHE A 122 -33.80 -9.49 23.64
CA PHE A 122 -35.05 -9.80 24.34
C PHE A 122 -35.25 -8.92 25.58
#